data_AF-A0A4R1PQ27-F1
#
_entry.id   AF-A0A4R1PQ27-F1
#
_cell.length_a   1.000
_cell.length_b   1.000
_cell.length_c   1.000
_cell.angle_alpha   90.00
_cell.angle_beta   90.00
_cell.angle_gamma   90.00
#
_symmetry.space_group_name_H-M   'P 1'
#
loop_
_entity.id
_entity.type
_entity.pdbx_description
1 polymer ?
#
loop_
_entity_poly.entity_id
_entity_poly.type
_entity_poly.pdbx_seq_one_letter_code
_entity_poly.pdbx_strand_id
1 'polypeptide(L)'
;MKLSNTIFPELRGLSWSVTKTPEFYTLTKTSPTGLDVSAVLSAYPRWQFSLSYEFLRDDGTARGELQKLLGLFLACNGNVEDFLYLDPNDHKAQNELIGVGDGAATDFQLCRTYAGFTEPVYGVKDTPVVAVNNVPAPFSVSDTGIVKFKKAPPERAVISWSGEFYYRVKFKESSMEFANFTYRLWEAKKVEFVSVKRVSG
;
A
#
# COMPACT_ATOMS: atom_id res chain seq x y z
N MET A 1 18.64 -5.15 4.09
CA MET A 1 17.47 -4.50 4.71
C MET A 1 16.37 -5.54 4.75
N LYS A 2 15.87 -5.90 5.93
CA LYS A 2 14.90 -7.00 6.07
C LYS A 2 13.55 -6.46 5.61
N LEU A 3 13.10 -6.86 4.42
CA LEU A 3 11.79 -6.51 3.87
C LEU A 3 10.72 -6.86 4.91
N SER A 4 10.13 -5.87 5.57
CA SER A 4 9.16 -6.10 6.62
C SER A 4 7.79 -6.30 5.96
N ASN A 5 7.26 -7.52 6.05
CA ASN A 5 5.85 -7.84 5.77
C ASN A 5 4.99 -7.63 7.04
N THR A 6 5.46 -6.78 7.96
CA THR A 6 4.71 -6.41 9.15
C THR A 6 3.44 -5.68 8.72
N ILE A 7 2.30 -6.03 9.32
CA ILE A 7 1.01 -5.43 9.01
C ILE A 7 0.69 -4.38 10.07
N PHE A 8 0.22 -3.21 9.64
CA PHE A 8 -0.28 -2.17 10.52
C PHE A 8 -1.43 -2.74 11.37
N PRO A 9 -1.39 -2.60 12.70
CA PRO A 9 -2.34 -3.25 13.58
C PRO A 9 -3.76 -2.72 13.39
N GLU A 10 -4.75 -3.60 13.52
CA GLU A 10 -6.13 -3.17 13.73
C GLU A 10 -6.26 -2.59 15.14
N LEU A 11 -6.58 -1.31 15.20
CA LEU A 11 -6.70 -0.52 16.43
C LEU A 11 -8.12 0.05 16.50
N ARG A 12 -8.74 0.00 17.69
CA ARG A 12 -9.97 0.75 17.92
C ARG A 12 -9.62 2.21 18.23
N GLY A 13 -10.59 3.11 18.11
CA GLY A 13 -10.39 4.53 18.40
C GLY A 13 -9.84 5.36 17.23
N LEU A 14 -9.79 4.77 16.02
CA LEU A 14 -9.59 5.54 14.80
C LEU A 14 -10.69 6.60 14.69
N SER A 15 -10.30 7.86 14.64
CA SER A 15 -11.21 8.97 14.40
C SER A 15 -11.78 8.85 12.98
N TRP A 16 -12.93 9.47 12.73
CA TRP A 16 -13.63 9.37 11.44
C TRP A 16 -12.78 9.85 10.24
N SER A 17 -11.74 10.66 10.49
CA SER A 17 -10.95 11.30 9.44
C SER A 17 -9.70 10.48 9.06
N VAL A 18 -9.89 9.43 8.26
CA VAL A 18 -8.79 8.86 7.46
C VAL A 18 -8.60 9.76 6.24
N THR A 19 -7.45 10.42 6.14
CA THR A 19 -7.10 11.20 4.94
C THR A 19 -6.26 10.36 4.00
N LYS A 20 -6.63 10.33 2.72
CA LYS A 20 -5.88 9.70 1.63
C LYS A 20 -5.59 10.73 0.56
N THR A 21 -4.31 10.96 0.27
CA THR A 21 -3.86 12.00 -0.66
C THR A 21 -2.94 11.41 -1.74
N PRO A 22 -3.34 11.43 -3.03
CA PRO A 22 -2.42 11.11 -4.12
C PRO A 22 -1.52 12.31 -4.43
N GLU A 23 -0.21 12.09 -4.48
CA GLU A 23 0.78 13.09 -4.89
C GLU A 23 1.50 12.63 -6.17
N PHE A 24 1.39 13.40 -7.25
CA PHE A 24 2.24 13.23 -8.43
C PHE A 24 3.39 14.22 -8.36
N TYR A 25 4.59 13.77 -8.70
CA TYR A 25 5.71 14.67 -8.91
C TYR A 25 5.54 15.33 -10.27
N THR A 26 5.30 16.64 -10.28
CA THR A 26 5.13 17.43 -11.51
C THR A 26 6.07 18.63 -11.53
N LEU A 27 6.37 19.11 -12.74
CA LEU A 27 7.00 20.41 -12.97
C LEU A 27 6.03 21.25 -13.77
N THR A 28 5.75 22.47 -13.32
CA THR A 28 4.92 23.43 -14.04
C THR A 28 5.67 24.74 -14.16
N LYS A 29 5.63 25.33 -15.36
CA LYS A 29 6.22 26.63 -15.64
C LYS A 29 5.26 27.46 -16.48
N THR A 30 5.01 28.69 -16.05
CA THR A 30 4.28 29.68 -16.83
C THR A 30 5.27 30.50 -17.67
N SER A 31 5.02 30.63 -18.97
CA SER A 31 5.80 31.48 -19.85
C SER A 31 5.58 32.98 -19.56
N PRO A 32 6.46 33.88 -20.03
CA PRO A 32 6.20 35.33 -19.95
C PRO A 32 4.92 35.78 -20.65
N THR A 33 4.37 34.98 -21.56
CA THR A 33 3.09 35.23 -22.26
C THR A 33 1.89 34.59 -21.55
N GLY A 34 2.08 33.98 -20.37
CA GLY A 34 1.02 33.34 -19.59
C GLY A 34 0.67 31.91 -20.00
N LEU A 35 1.48 31.25 -20.85
CA LEU A 35 1.25 29.85 -21.24
C LEU A 35 1.84 28.90 -20.20
N ASP A 36 1.01 28.01 -19.66
CA ASP A 36 1.46 26.96 -18.76
C ASP A 36 1.99 25.74 -19.52
N VAL A 37 3.21 25.33 -19.17
CA VAL A 37 3.84 24.09 -19.64
C VAL A 37 4.05 23.20 -18.43
N SER A 38 3.56 21.97 -18.48
CA SER A 38 3.67 21.00 -17.39
C SER A 38 4.26 19.67 -17.85
N ALA A 39 5.02 19.02 -16.97
CA ALA A 39 5.55 17.67 -17.14
C ALA A 39 5.31 16.83 -15.88
N VAL A 40 4.94 15.56 -16.06
CA VAL A 40 4.79 14.60 -14.96
C VAL A 40 6.06 13.77 -14.85
N LEU A 41 6.66 13.73 -13.66
CA LEU A 41 7.93 13.04 -13.36
C LEU A 41 7.72 11.64 -12.75
N SER A 42 6.48 11.24 -12.50
CA SER A 42 6.15 9.96 -11.88
C SER A 42 4.98 9.28 -12.57
N ALA A 43 5.14 8.01 -12.97
CA ALA A 43 4.07 7.23 -13.61
C ALA A 43 2.88 6.93 -12.67
N TYR A 44 3.14 6.82 -11.36
CA TYR A 44 2.13 6.50 -10.35
C TYR A 44 2.26 7.46 -9.17
N PRO A 45 1.15 7.79 -8.48
CA PRO A 45 1.19 8.70 -7.35
C PRO A 45 2.01 8.11 -6.21
N ARG A 46 2.45 8.99 -5.31
CA ARG A 46 2.82 8.64 -3.95
C ARG A 46 1.61 8.89 -3.08
N TRP A 47 1.03 7.83 -2.54
CA TRP A 47 -0.08 7.94 -1.61
C TRP A 47 0.43 8.39 -0.24
N GLN A 48 -0.24 9.38 0.33
CA GLN A 48 -0.07 9.78 1.72
C GLN A 48 -1.34 9.42 2.49
N PHE A 49 -1.16 8.89 3.68
CA PHE A 49 -2.23 8.56 4.60
C PHE A 49 -2.00 9.29 5.92
N SER A 50 -3.07 9.81 6.50
CA SER A 50 -3.07 10.41 7.83
C SER A 50 -4.23 9.87 8.64
N LEU A 51 -3.90 9.26 9.78
CA LEU A 51 -4.85 8.71 10.75
C LEU A 51 -4.74 9.48 12.07
N SER A 52 -5.86 9.66 12.76
CA SER A 52 -5.88 10.15 14.14
C SER A 52 -6.53 9.09 15.03
N TYR A 53 -5.90 8.79 16.17
CA TYR A 53 -6.44 7.94 17.21
C TYR A 53 -6.78 8.79 18.43
N GLU A 54 -8.07 8.95 18.70
CA GLU A 54 -8.57 9.74 19.83
C GLU A 54 -8.35 9.01 21.16
N PHE A 55 -8.26 7.68 21.11
CA PHE A 55 -7.82 6.88 22.24
C PHE A 55 -7.09 5.62 21.79
N LEU A 56 -6.13 5.20 22.60
CA LEU A 56 -5.36 3.97 22.54
C LEU A 56 -5.29 3.45 23.97
N ARG A 57 -5.84 2.27 24.21
CA ARG A 57 -5.84 1.66 25.55
C ARG A 57 -4.49 1.05 25.85
N ASP A 58 -3.97 1.39 27.02
CA ASP A 58 -2.88 0.69 27.68
C ASP A 58 -3.48 -0.28 28.71
N ASP A 59 -3.63 -1.55 28.32
CA ASP A 59 -4.20 -2.57 29.21
C ASP A 59 -3.20 -3.08 30.27
N GLY A 60 -1.99 -2.51 30.33
CA GLY A 60 -0.91 -2.96 31.19
C GLY A 60 -0.19 -4.21 30.67
N THR A 61 -0.44 -4.60 29.42
CA THR A 61 0.21 -5.73 28.75
C THR A 61 1.00 -5.26 27.52
N ALA A 62 1.86 -6.13 26.98
CA ALA A 62 2.55 -5.89 25.73
C ALA A 62 1.63 -5.89 24.47
N ARG A 63 0.32 -6.09 24.65
CA ARG A 63 -0.66 -6.26 23.57
C ARG A 63 -1.73 -5.18 23.51
N GLY A 64 -1.68 -4.18 24.40
CA GLY A 64 -2.53 -3.00 24.34
C GLY A 64 -2.40 -2.24 23.03
N GLU A 65 -3.36 -1.39 22.72
CA GLU A 65 -3.40 -0.63 21.46
C GLU A 65 -2.24 0.36 21.35
N LEU A 66 -1.87 0.97 22.47
CA LEU A 66 -0.67 1.80 22.57
C LEU A 66 0.57 0.97 22.20
N GLN A 67 0.76 -0.19 22.84
CA GLN A 67 1.94 -1.04 22.65
C GLN A 67 2.04 -1.57 21.22
N LYS A 68 0.91 -1.87 20.57
CA LYS A 68 0.89 -2.29 19.16
C LYS A 68 1.38 -1.17 18.24
N LEU A 69 0.85 0.05 18.38
CA LEU A 69 1.21 1.16 17.50
C LEU A 69 2.63 1.69 17.78
N LEU A 70 2.95 1.92 19.05
CA LEU A 70 4.29 2.35 19.47
C LEU A 70 5.34 1.28 19.14
N GLY A 71 5.02 0.01 19.36
CA GLY A 71 5.89 -1.11 19.02
C GLY A 71 6.15 -1.22 17.52
N LEU A 72 5.15 -0.99 16.67
CA LEU A 72 5.33 -0.91 15.22
C LEU A 72 6.30 0.23 14.86
N PHE A 73 6.09 1.42 15.42
CA PHE A 73 6.97 2.58 15.16
C PHE A 73 8.43 2.31 15.54
N LEU A 74 8.65 1.69 16.71
CA LEU A 74 9.99 1.30 17.16
C LEU A 74 10.60 0.21 16.25
N ALA A 75 9.83 -0.81 15.88
CA ALA A 75 10.28 -1.86 14.97
C ALA A 75 10.65 -1.33 13.57
N CYS A 76 10.04 -0.22 13.16
CA CYS A 76 10.35 0.46 11.90
C CYS A 76 11.57 1.39 11.96
N ASN A 77 12.17 1.58 13.14
CA ASN A 77 13.21 2.58 13.40
C ASN A 77 12.76 3.98 12.92
N GLY A 78 11.51 4.37 13.25
CA GLY A 78 10.90 5.59 12.72
C GLY A 78 10.48 5.41 11.25
N ASN A 79 11.07 6.20 10.34
CA ASN A 79 10.70 6.22 8.92
C ASN A 79 11.64 5.43 7.99
N VAL A 80 12.38 4.46 8.55
CA VAL A 80 13.38 3.69 7.82
C VAL A 80 12.76 2.47 7.16
N GLU A 81 12.16 1.57 7.95
CA GLU A 81 11.57 0.34 7.42
C GLU A 81 10.13 0.56 6.96
N ASP A 82 9.69 -0.27 6.03
CA ASP A 82 8.32 -0.27 5.51
C ASP A 82 7.45 -1.34 6.17
N PHE A 83 6.15 -1.22 5.99
CA PHE A 83 5.12 -2.13 6.48
C PHE A 83 3.91 -2.10 5.55
N LEU A 84 2.94 -2.96 5.83
CA LEU A 84 1.72 -3.14 5.05
C LEU A 84 0.54 -2.47 5.74
N TYR A 85 -0.16 -1.58 5.05
CA TYR A 85 -1.35 -0.90 5.54
C TYR A 85 -2.58 -1.33 4.74
N LEU A 86 -3.64 -1.76 5.43
CA LEU A 86 -4.93 -2.09 4.81
C LEU A 86 -5.81 -0.84 4.84
N ASP A 87 -6.01 -0.23 3.67
CA ASP A 87 -6.96 0.88 3.55
C ASP A 87 -8.40 0.34 3.74
N PRO A 88 -9.19 0.87 4.69
CA PRO A 88 -10.54 0.36 4.95
C PRO A 88 -11.49 0.39 3.75
N ASN A 89 -11.28 1.32 2.82
CA ASN A 89 -12.19 1.59 1.70
C ASN A 89 -11.62 1.15 0.34
N ASP A 90 -10.31 0.98 0.22
CA ASP A 90 -9.62 0.74 -1.04
C ASP A 90 -8.56 -0.35 -0.91
N HIS A 91 -9.00 -1.59 -0.80
CA HIS A 91 -8.14 -2.76 -0.58
C HIS A 91 -8.57 -3.99 -1.38
N LYS A 92 -9.51 -3.85 -2.33
CA LYS A 92 -10.08 -4.97 -3.08
C LYS A 92 -9.80 -4.81 -4.57
N ALA A 93 -9.29 -5.87 -5.17
CA ALA A 93 -9.17 -6.03 -6.62
C ALA A 93 -10.19 -7.07 -7.09
N GLN A 94 -10.99 -6.72 -8.10
CA GLN A 94 -12.01 -7.61 -8.66
C GLN A 94 -11.80 -7.72 -10.16
N ASN A 95 -11.32 -8.89 -10.61
CA ASN A 95 -11.06 -9.20 -12.01
C ASN A 95 -10.19 -8.13 -12.72
N GLU A 96 -9.15 -7.66 -12.01
CA GLU A 96 -8.23 -6.64 -12.51
C GLU A 96 -7.32 -7.25 -13.57
N LEU A 97 -7.22 -6.60 -14.73
CA LEU A 97 -6.33 -7.00 -15.82
C LEU A 97 -4.87 -6.73 -15.43
N ILE A 98 -4.01 -7.74 -15.52
CA ILE A 98 -2.57 -7.62 -15.24
C ILE A 98 -1.70 -7.90 -16.45
N GLY A 99 -2.28 -8.40 -17.54
CA GLY A 99 -1.57 -8.58 -18.79
C GLY A 99 -2.34 -9.41 -19.81
N VAL A 100 -1.73 -9.51 -20.98
CA VAL A 100 -2.14 -10.42 -22.05
C VAL A 100 -0.94 -11.29 -22.38
N GLY A 101 -1.13 -12.60 -22.41
CA GLY A 101 -0.08 -13.55 -22.76
C GLY A 101 0.43 -13.32 -24.18
N ASP A 102 1.73 -13.45 -24.35
CA ASP A 102 2.44 -13.41 -25.63
C ASP A 102 3.09 -14.76 -25.98
N GLY A 103 2.87 -15.78 -25.14
CA GLY A 103 3.51 -17.10 -25.25
C GLY A 103 4.95 -17.17 -24.73
N ALA A 104 5.53 -16.08 -24.21
CA ALA A 104 6.91 -15.99 -23.74
C ALA A 104 7.04 -15.46 -22.32
N ALA A 105 6.36 -14.36 -21.97
CA ALA A 105 6.38 -13.76 -20.66
C ALA A 105 5.76 -14.69 -19.61
N THR A 106 6.44 -14.82 -18.48
CA THR A 106 6.01 -15.64 -17.33
C THR A 106 5.70 -14.81 -16.09
N ASP A 107 6.17 -13.57 -16.07
CA ASP A 107 6.08 -12.65 -14.93
C ASP A 107 5.13 -11.49 -15.26
N PHE A 108 4.15 -11.25 -14.40
CA PHE A 108 3.15 -10.20 -14.54
C PHE A 108 2.97 -9.47 -13.21
N GLN A 109 3.13 -8.14 -13.21
CA GLN A 109 2.93 -7.32 -12.02
C GLN A 109 1.43 -7.23 -11.70
N LEU A 110 1.05 -7.51 -10.45
CA LEU A 110 -0.30 -7.23 -9.99
C LEU A 110 -0.57 -5.73 -10.05
N CYS A 111 -1.75 -5.38 -10.53
CA CYS A 111 -2.23 -4.01 -10.69
C CYS A 111 -3.66 -3.90 -10.18
N ARG A 112 -4.04 -2.73 -9.70
CA ARG A 112 -5.42 -2.37 -9.35
C ARG A 112 -5.87 -1.20 -10.19
N THR A 113 -7.17 -1.02 -10.38
CA THR A 113 -7.74 0.13 -11.08
C THR A 113 -8.64 0.94 -10.16
N TYR A 114 -8.36 2.24 -10.03
CA TYR A 114 -9.17 3.18 -9.26
C TYR A 114 -9.76 4.25 -10.18
N ALA A 115 -11.08 4.20 -10.39
CA ALA A 115 -11.80 5.15 -11.24
C ALA A 115 -11.11 5.37 -12.62
N GLY A 116 -10.60 4.31 -13.23
CA GLY A 116 -9.91 4.35 -14.53
C GLY A 116 -8.38 4.54 -14.46
N PHE A 117 -7.81 4.76 -13.28
CA PHE A 117 -6.36 4.84 -13.10
C PHE A 117 -5.80 3.50 -12.61
N THR A 118 -4.95 2.87 -13.42
CA THR A 118 -4.32 1.59 -13.08
C THR A 118 -2.92 1.80 -12.50
N GLU A 119 -2.64 1.15 -11.38
CA GLU A 119 -1.32 1.20 -10.72
C GLU A 119 -0.93 -0.14 -10.12
N PRO A 120 0.38 -0.40 -9.93
CA PRO A 120 0.88 -1.66 -9.39
C PRO A 120 0.57 -1.85 -7.90
N VAL A 121 0.35 -3.11 -7.52
CA VAL A 121 0.15 -3.59 -6.15
C VAL A 121 1.42 -4.25 -5.63
N TYR A 122 1.97 -3.75 -4.52
CA TYR A 122 3.22 -4.22 -3.91
C TYR A 122 3.04 -4.97 -2.57
N GLY A 123 1.79 -5.26 -2.20
CA GLY A 123 1.46 -5.99 -0.99
C GLY A 123 0.18 -6.77 -1.21
N VAL A 124 0.30 -8.07 -1.41
CA VAL A 124 -0.89 -8.94 -1.58
C VAL A 124 -1.35 -9.40 -0.21
N LYS A 125 -2.67 -9.34 0.02
CA LYS A 125 -3.27 -9.89 1.22
C LYS A 125 -3.75 -11.31 0.94
N ASP A 126 -3.37 -12.23 1.82
CA ASP A 126 -3.66 -13.66 1.69
C ASP A 126 -3.23 -14.22 0.32
N THR A 127 -3.85 -15.31 -0.14
CA THR A 127 -3.58 -15.85 -1.48
C THR A 127 -4.60 -15.26 -2.47
N PRO A 128 -4.16 -14.57 -3.53
CA PRO A 128 -5.07 -14.05 -4.55
C PRO A 128 -5.59 -15.19 -5.44
N VAL A 129 -6.55 -14.89 -6.30
CA VAL A 129 -6.92 -15.76 -7.42
C VAL A 129 -6.43 -15.13 -8.71
N VAL A 130 -5.63 -15.85 -9.49
CA VAL A 130 -5.22 -15.44 -10.83
C VAL A 130 -5.90 -16.35 -11.85
N ALA A 131 -6.49 -15.74 -12.87
CA ALA A 131 -7.17 -16.44 -13.94
C ALA A 131 -6.51 -16.16 -15.30
N VAL A 132 -6.48 -17.17 -16.15
CA VAL A 132 -6.10 -17.07 -17.56
C VAL A 132 -7.34 -17.40 -18.38
N ASN A 133 -7.83 -16.45 -19.19
CA ASN A 133 -9.10 -16.53 -19.91
C ASN A 133 -10.29 -16.88 -18.98
N ASN A 134 -10.38 -16.21 -17.84
CA ASN A 134 -11.39 -16.43 -16.78
C ASN A 134 -11.35 -17.80 -16.11
N VAL A 135 -10.31 -18.62 -16.36
CA VAL A 135 -10.11 -19.91 -15.68
C VAL A 135 -8.98 -19.78 -14.66
N PRO A 136 -9.19 -20.13 -13.38
CA PRO A 136 -8.13 -20.11 -12.38
C PRO A 136 -6.91 -20.93 -12.83
N ALA A 137 -5.73 -20.34 -12.69
CA ALA A 137 -4.46 -20.95 -13.11
C ALA A 137 -3.50 -21.04 -11.93
N PRO A 138 -2.58 -22.02 -11.88
CA PRO A 138 -1.56 -22.09 -10.83
C PRO A 138 -0.46 -21.05 -11.06
N PHE A 139 -0.03 -20.39 -10.00
CA PHE A 139 1.01 -19.36 -10.01
C PHE A 139 1.76 -19.33 -8.67
N SER A 140 2.82 -18.53 -8.60
CA SER A 140 3.42 -18.04 -7.35
C SER A 140 3.47 -16.52 -7.36
N VAL A 141 3.47 -15.88 -6.18
CA VAL A 141 3.58 -14.41 -6.07
C VAL A 141 4.81 -14.05 -5.24
N SER A 142 5.60 -13.10 -5.74
CA SER A 142 6.71 -12.51 -4.99
C SER A 142 6.23 -11.49 -3.95
N ASP A 143 7.10 -11.13 -3.00
CA ASP A 143 6.82 -10.09 -2.00
C ASP A 143 6.50 -8.71 -2.58
N THR A 144 6.83 -8.46 -3.85
CA THR A 144 6.52 -7.22 -4.58
C THR A 144 5.29 -7.32 -5.48
N GLY A 145 4.53 -8.41 -5.39
CA GLY A 145 3.30 -8.60 -6.16
C GLY A 145 3.51 -9.02 -7.62
N ILE A 146 4.65 -9.61 -7.97
CA ILE A 146 4.85 -10.21 -9.30
C ILE A 146 4.27 -11.62 -9.28
N VAL A 147 3.23 -11.86 -10.09
CA VAL A 147 2.70 -13.19 -10.43
C VAL A 147 3.66 -13.87 -11.38
N LYS A 148 4.06 -15.10 -11.06
CA LYS A 148 4.91 -15.94 -11.89
C LYS A 148 4.20 -17.23 -12.28
N PHE A 149 4.14 -17.50 -13.57
CA PHE A 149 3.66 -18.77 -14.12
C PHE A 149 4.82 -19.72 -14.41
N LYS A 150 4.63 -21.02 -14.17
CA LYS A 150 5.61 -22.05 -14.57
C LYS A 150 5.74 -22.19 -16.08
N LYS A 151 4.66 -21.91 -16.82
CA LYS A 151 4.59 -21.92 -18.28
C LYS A 151 3.97 -20.61 -18.72
N ALA A 152 4.56 -19.96 -19.72
CA ALA A 152 4.03 -18.72 -20.27
C ALA A 152 2.56 -18.89 -20.69
N PRO A 153 1.66 -17.97 -20.29
CA PRO A 153 0.29 -17.96 -20.79
C PRO A 153 0.28 -17.89 -22.33
N PRO A 154 -0.65 -18.61 -23.00
CA PRO A 154 -0.73 -18.60 -24.47
C PRO A 154 -0.89 -17.20 -25.04
N GLU A 155 -0.53 -17.03 -26.31
CA GLU A 155 -0.72 -15.78 -27.03
C GLU A 155 -2.19 -15.32 -26.96
N ARG A 156 -2.39 -14.03 -26.70
CA ARG A 156 -3.69 -13.36 -26.54
C ARG A 156 -4.53 -13.82 -25.34
N ALA A 157 -3.98 -14.66 -24.47
CA ALA A 157 -4.68 -15.09 -23.26
C ALA A 157 -4.78 -13.92 -22.26
N VAL A 158 -5.99 -13.59 -21.82
CA VAL A 158 -6.23 -12.51 -20.85
C VAL A 158 -5.86 -13.00 -19.46
N ILE A 159 -5.03 -12.25 -18.75
CA ILE A 159 -4.59 -12.57 -17.40
C ILE A 159 -5.19 -11.56 -16.44
N SER A 160 -6.01 -12.04 -15.52
CA SER A 160 -6.64 -11.20 -14.49
C SER A 160 -6.43 -11.76 -13.10
N TRP A 161 -6.66 -10.92 -12.09
CA TRP A 161 -6.65 -11.37 -10.70
C TRP A 161 -7.78 -10.74 -9.88
N SER A 162 -8.11 -11.43 -8.80
CA SER A 162 -9.01 -10.96 -7.74
C SER A 162 -8.39 -11.25 -6.39
N GLY A 163 -8.62 -10.38 -5.42
CA GLY A 163 -8.11 -10.54 -4.07
C GLY A 163 -8.15 -9.26 -3.28
N GLU A 164 -7.48 -9.28 -2.13
CA GLU A 164 -7.26 -8.09 -1.31
C GLU A 164 -5.80 -7.68 -1.38
N PHE A 165 -5.54 -6.40 -1.12
CA PHE A 165 -4.19 -5.85 -1.13
C PHE A 165 -3.96 -4.86 0.00
N TYR A 166 -2.68 -4.72 0.34
CA TYR A 166 -2.16 -3.70 1.23
C TYR A 166 -1.45 -2.61 0.41
N TYR A 167 -1.52 -1.38 0.91
CA TYR A 167 -0.54 -0.36 0.56
C TYR A 167 0.76 -0.66 1.30
N ARG A 168 1.85 -0.81 0.56
CA ARG A 168 3.18 -0.85 1.14
C ARG A 168 3.63 0.58 1.45
N VAL A 169 3.83 0.87 2.72
CA VAL A 169 4.04 2.23 3.23
C VAL A 169 5.18 2.25 4.24
N LYS A 170 5.66 3.45 4.56
CA LYS A 170 6.52 3.69 5.72
C LYS A 170 6.06 4.94 6.46
N PHE A 171 6.40 5.08 7.73
CA PHE A 171 6.11 6.32 8.47
C PHE A 171 6.67 7.53 7.71
N LYS A 172 5.92 8.63 7.72
CA LYS A 172 6.30 9.86 7.02
C LYS A 172 7.48 10.53 7.73
N GLU A 173 7.37 10.62 9.05
CA GLU A 173 8.34 11.27 9.93
C GLU A 173 9.12 10.26 10.78
N SER A 174 10.32 10.68 11.22
CA SER A 174 11.20 9.87 12.08
C SER A 174 10.82 9.94 13.57
N SER A 175 9.81 10.74 13.93
CA SER A 175 9.22 10.83 15.26
C SER A 175 7.69 10.74 15.19
N MET A 176 7.06 10.29 16.28
CA MET A 176 5.60 10.22 16.41
C MET A 176 5.22 10.50 17.86
N GLU A 177 4.20 11.31 18.06
CA GLU A 177 3.76 11.73 19.40
C GLU A 177 2.65 10.81 19.92
N PHE A 178 2.78 10.45 21.20
CA PHE A 178 1.76 9.76 21.97
C PHE A 178 1.53 10.53 23.26
N ALA A 179 0.31 11.02 23.48
CA ALA A 179 -0.04 11.80 24.66
C ALA A 179 -0.95 10.98 25.58
N ASN A 180 -0.59 10.87 26.87
CA ASN A 180 -1.51 10.33 27.87
C ASN A 180 -2.46 11.44 28.33
N PHE A 181 -3.77 11.25 28.17
CA PHE A 181 -4.77 12.25 28.57
C PHE A 181 -5.65 11.77 29.73
N THR A 182 -5.65 10.46 30.03
CA THR A 182 -6.24 9.92 31.26
C THR A 182 -5.60 8.59 31.64
N TYR A 183 -5.92 8.08 32.83
CA TYR A 183 -5.38 6.81 33.30
C TYR A 183 -5.57 5.71 32.24
N ARG A 184 -4.45 5.17 31.74
CA ARG A 184 -4.41 4.12 30.70
C ARG A 184 -5.02 4.46 29.34
N LEU A 185 -5.39 5.71 29.07
CA LEU A 185 -5.76 6.16 27.73
C LEU A 185 -4.76 7.16 27.18
N TRP A 186 -4.28 6.83 25.99
CA TRP A 186 -3.35 7.62 25.21
C TRP A 186 -4.01 8.04 23.91
N GLU A 187 -3.48 9.04 23.24
CA GLU A 187 -3.90 9.45 21.90
C GLU A 187 -2.70 9.58 20.98
N ALA A 188 -2.95 9.44 19.68
CA ALA A 188 -1.97 9.67 18.62
C ALA A 188 -2.69 10.42 17.49
N LYS A 189 -2.68 11.75 17.55
CA LYS A 189 -3.45 12.59 16.61
C LYS A 189 -2.90 12.60 15.18
N LYS A 190 -1.63 12.22 15.00
CA LYS A 190 -0.94 12.21 13.71
C LYS A 190 -0.16 10.92 13.53
N VAL A 191 -0.81 9.94 12.93
CA VAL A 191 -0.16 8.72 12.45
C VAL A 191 -0.13 8.81 10.93
N GLU A 192 0.99 9.31 10.41
CA GLU A 192 1.16 9.58 8.99
C GLU A 192 2.15 8.62 8.34
N PHE A 193 1.78 8.10 7.17
CA PHE A 193 2.66 7.24 6.39
C PHE A 193 2.45 7.46 4.89
N VAL A 194 3.45 7.06 4.13
CA VAL A 194 3.58 7.33 2.69
C VAL A 194 3.89 6.04 1.95
N SER A 195 3.27 5.84 0.78
CA SER A 195 3.53 4.66 -0.03
C SER A 195 4.97 4.63 -0.52
N VAL A 196 5.55 3.44 -0.57
CA VAL A 196 6.87 3.18 -1.14
C VAL A 196 6.73 2.26 -2.33
N LYS A 197 7.54 2.51 -3.37
CA LYS A 197 7.66 1.61 -4.52
C LYS A 197 8.87 0.72 -4.30
N ARG A 198 8.74 -0.56 -4.61
CA ARG A 198 9.87 -1.48 -4.67
C ARG A 198 10.04 -1.96 -6.10
N VAL A 199 11.27 -1.95 -6.56
CA VAL A 199 11.68 -2.65 -7.78
C VAL A 199 12.26 -3.97 -7.31
N SER A 200 11.84 -5.09 -7.90
CA SER A 200 12.51 -6.37 -7.69
C SER A 200 13.96 -6.24 -8.17
N GLY A 201 14.92 -6.33 -7.24
CA GLY A 201 16.34 -6.45 -7.57
C GLY A 201 16.69 -7.82 -8.11
#